data_AF-A0A1B6GX37-F1
#
_entry.id   AF-A0A1B6GX37-F1
#
_cell.length_a   1.000
_cell.length_b   1.000
_cell.length_c   1.000
_cell.angle_alpha   90.00
_cell.angle_beta   90.00
_cell.angle_gamma   90.00
#
_symmetry.space_group_name_H-M   'P 1'
#
loop_
_entity.id
_entity.type
_entity.pdbx_description
1 polymer ?
#
loop_
_entity_poly.entity_id
_entity_poly.type
_entity_poly.pdbx_seq_one_letter_code
_entity_poly.pdbx_strand_id
1 'polypeptide(L)'
;FFMGAARGVVRRLPVSQECIYDYIPIDVVVNALIASAFYTVKERKQFEIFQCTSSTRNPFRWIDLSQDINPNMHKWPIAGAIWYPNMKLLPSVRRYRISAIFVHFIPAFILDFLLMLVGRKRILVRLHMRVNESLGRLEKFIFTEWKFHAERLEMLDQYLRQNDVQNGRDFNLSLKELN
;
A
#
# COMPACT_ATOMS: atom_id res chain seq x y z
N PHE A 1 -6.23 -0.97 4.41
CA PHE A 1 -6.12 -2.42 4.16
C PHE A 1 -5.26 -3.11 5.23
N PHE A 2 -3.97 -2.76 5.38
CA PHE A 2 -3.03 -3.40 6.31
C PHE A 2 -3.53 -3.53 7.75
N MET A 3 -4.10 -2.47 8.32
CA MET A 3 -4.71 -2.53 9.66
C MET A 3 -5.83 -3.58 9.77
N GLY A 4 -6.63 -3.75 8.72
CA GLY A 4 -7.66 -4.78 8.66
C GLY A 4 -7.07 -6.20 8.60
N ALA A 5 -5.97 -6.38 7.87
CA ALA A 5 -5.25 -7.66 7.84
C ALA A 5 -4.60 -7.99 9.19
N ALA A 6 -3.93 -7.01 9.80
CA ALA A 6 -3.26 -7.13 11.09
C ALA A 6 -4.25 -7.34 12.26
N ARG A 7 -5.52 -6.92 12.15
CA ARG A 7 -6.58 -7.28 13.12
C ARG A 7 -7.25 -8.63 12.83
N GLY A 8 -6.82 -9.32 11.77
CA GLY A 8 -7.45 -10.56 11.29
C GLY A 8 -8.84 -10.37 10.69
N VAL A 9 -9.26 -9.13 10.42
CA VAL A 9 -10.52 -8.86 9.70
C VAL A 9 -10.35 -9.21 8.23
N VAL A 10 -9.23 -8.82 7.61
CA VAL A 10 -8.99 -9.07 6.18
C VAL A 10 -7.94 -10.17 6.00
N ARG A 11 -8.42 -11.40 5.89
CA ARG A 11 -7.56 -12.61 5.79
C ARG A 11 -7.31 -13.12 4.37
N ARG A 12 -7.98 -12.55 3.38
CA ARG A 12 -7.85 -12.88 1.96
C ARG A 12 -7.67 -11.58 1.20
N LEU A 13 -6.63 -11.51 0.38
CA LEU A 13 -6.34 -10.34 -0.44
C LEU A 13 -6.24 -10.76 -1.90
N PRO A 14 -7.13 -10.30 -2.79
CA PRO A 14 -6.95 -10.50 -4.21
C PRO A 14 -5.86 -9.54 -4.72
N VAL A 15 -4.73 -10.08 -5.14
CA VAL A 15 -3.60 -9.35 -5.74
C VAL A 15 -2.89 -10.25 -6.74
N SER A 16 -2.36 -9.65 -7.81
CA SER A 16 -1.32 -10.31 -8.59
C SER A 16 -0.01 -10.26 -7.81
N GLN A 17 0.64 -11.39 -7.61
CA GLN A 17 1.91 -11.42 -6.86
C GLN A 17 3.10 -10.96 -7.70
N GLU A 18 3.00 -11.10 -9.03
CA GLU A 18 4.08 -10.82 -9.98
C GLU A 18 4.06 -9.40 -10.53
N CYS A 19 2.90 -8.73 -10.50
CA CYS A 19 2.78 -7.38 -11.02
C CYS A 19 3.64 -6.41 -10.19
N ILE A 20 4.24 -5.44 -10.87
CA ILE A 20 4.88 -4.29 -10.22
C ILE A 20 3.78 -3.34 -9.72
N TYR A 21 3.86 -2.96 -8.44
CA TYR A 21 3.00 -1.95 -7.83
C TYR A 21 3.80 -0.72 -7.42
N ASP A 22 3.19 0.44 -7.57
CA ASP A 22 3.80 1.71 -7.20
C ASP A 22 3.58 2.00 -5.70
N TYR A 23 4.39 1.36 -4.85
CA TYR A 23 4.46 1.67 -3.41
C TYR A 23 5.63 2.61 -3.15
N ILE A 24 5.34 3.75 -2.53
CA ILE A 24 6.29 4.82 -2.26
C ILE A 24 6.12 5.24 -0.80
N PRO A 25 7.20 5.29 0.01
CA PRO A 25 7.11 5.85 1.35
C PRO A 25 6.72 7.32 1.31
N ILE A 26 5.90 7.73 2.28
CA ILE A 26 5.41 9.11 2.34
C ILE A 26 6.54 10.12 2.50
N ASP A 27 7.63 9.77 3.19
CA ASP A 27 8.77 10.66 3.41
C ASP A 27 9.46 11.02 2.09
N VAL A 28 9.57 10.06 1.16
CA VAL A 28 10.12 10.31 -0.19
C VAL A 28 9.21 11.23 -0.99
N VAL A 29 7.88 11.07 -0.87
CA VAL A 29 6.91 11.96 -1.53
C VAL A 29 7.02 13.39 -0.98
N VAL A 30 7.13 13.55 0.34
CA VAL A 30 7.28 14.85 0.99
C VAL A 30 8.61 15.51 0.61
N ASN A 31 9.71 14.77 0.65
CA ASN A 31 11.02 15.26 0.22
C ASN A 31 11.00 15.70 -1.24
N ALA A 32 10.40 14.89 -2.13
CA ALA A 32 10.29 15.22 -3.55
C ALA A 32 9.50 16.50 -3.78
N LEU A 33 8.40 16.70 -3.02
CA LEU A 33 7.59 17.91 -3.09
C LEU A 33 8.41 19.14 -2.69
N ILE A 34 9.07 19.12 -1.52
CA ILE A 34 9.87 20.25 -1.04
C ILE A 34 11.04 20.55 -1.97
N ALA A 35 11.77 19.50 -2.38
CA ALA A 35 12.90 19.62 -3.28
C ALA A 35 12.49 20.20 -4.65
N SER A 36 11.37 19.75 -5.20
CA SER A 36 10.86 20.27 -6.48
C SER A 36 10.53 21.75 -6.40
N ALA A 37 9.88 22.18 -5.32
CA ALA A 37 9.54 23.59 -5.11
C ALA A 37 10.81 24.45 -4.99
N PHE A 38 11.80 23.98 -4.21
CA PHE A 38 13.09 24.64 -4.08
C PHE A 38 13.79 24.77 -5.44
N TYR A 39 13.88 23.68 -6.20
CA TYR A 39 14.53 23.66 -7.51
C TYR A 39 13.83 24.59 -8.51
N THR A 40 12.50 24.55 -8.58
CA THR A 40 11.72 25.41 -9.49
C THR A 40 11.96 26.90 -9.20
N VAL A 41 12.01 27.29 -7.92
CA VAL A 41 12.30 28.68 -7.52
C VAL A 41 13.75 29.06 -7.84
N LYS A 42 14.72 28.20 -7.48
CA LYS A 42 16.15 28.48 -7.65
C LYS A 42 16.55 28.59 -9.12
N GLU A 43 16.07 27.67 -9.95
CA GLU A 43 16.36 27.62 -11.40
C GLU A 43 15.39 28.48 -12.23
N ARG A 44 14.50 29.25 -11.58
CA ARG A 44 13.50 30.13 -12.19
C ARG A 44 12.68 29.42 -13.29
N LYS A 45 12.33 28.15 -13.06
CA LYS A 45 11.52 27.36 -14.00
C LYS A 45 10.06 27.81 -13.91
N GLN A 46 9.39 27.94 -15.05
CA GLN A 46 7.99 28.38 -15.10
C GLN A 46 7.00 27.27 -14.73
N PHE A 47 7.23 26.04 -15.21
CA PHE A 47 6.36 24.88 -14.94
C PHE A 47 7.12 23.57 -15.17
N GLU A 48 7.11 22.69 -14.18
CA GLU A 48 7.80 21.41 -14.22
C GLU A 48 6.93 20.34 -13.53
N ILE A 49 6.87 19.13 -14.09
CA ILE A 49 6.14 18.00 -13.51
C ILE A 49 7.15 16.97 -13.01
N PHE A 50 7.18 16.74 -11.71
CA PHE A 50 8.01 15.72 -11.08
C PHE A 50 7.13 14.52 -10.71
N GLN A 51 7.28 13.41 -11.46
CA GLN A 51 6.62 12.16 -11.11
C GLN A 51 7.39 11.47 -9.98
N CYS A 52 6.71 11.20 -8.86
CA CYS A 52 7.23 10.36 -7.80
C CYS A 52 6.64 8.97 -7.98
N THR A 53 7.45 8.04 -8.51
CA THR A 53 7.05 6.68 -8.86
C THR A 53 8.17 5.70 -8.48
N SER A 54 7.81 4.48 -8.10
CA SER A 54 8.73 3.38 -7.80
C SER A 54 8.79 2.32 -8.90
N SER A 55 7.78 2.24 -9.76
CA SER A 55 7.65 1.19 -10.80
C SER A 55 8.88 0.98 -11.70
N THR A 56 9.59 2.04 -12.09
CA THR A 56 10.84 1.95 -12.89
C THR A 56 12.13 2.17 -12.08
N ARG A 57 12.02 2.50 -10.78
CA ARG A 57 13.15 2.94 -9.94
C ARG A 57 13.50 1.93 -8.84
N ASN A 58 12.48 1.46 -8.11
CA ASN A 58 12.55 0.38 -7.13
C ASN A 58 11.23 -0.42 -7.21
N PRO A 59 11.09 -1.34 -8.17
CA PRO A 59 9.83 -2.03 -8.42
C PRO A 59 9.46 -2.92 -7.25
N PHE A 60 8.27 -2.72 -6.69
CA PHE A 60 7.73 -3.57 -5.64
C PHE A 60 6.85 -4.68 -6.21
N ARG A 61 7.06 -5.92 -5.77
CA ARG A 61 6.14 -7.04 -6.03
C ARG A 61 5.72 -7.71 -4.73
N TRP A 62 4.48 -8.19 -4.70
CA TRP A 62 3.98 -8.90 -3.52
C TRP A 62 4.65 -10.26 -3.30
N ILE A 63 5.17 -10.89 -4.36
CA ILE A 63 5.92 -12.14 -4.22
C ILE A 63 7.13 -11.99 -3.30
N ASP A 64 7.81 -10.84 -3.37
CA ASP A 64 9.03 -10.54 -2.61
C ASP A 64 8.77 -10.47 -1.09
N LEU A 65 7.56 -10.05 -0.68
CA LEU A 65 7.15 -9.99 0.73
C LEU A 65 6.28 -11.16 1.19
N SER A 66 5.84 -12.02 0.28
CA SER A 66 4.77 -12.99 0.54
C SER A 66 5.05 -13.91 1.73
N GLN A 67 6.32 -14.26 1.94
CA GLN A 67 6.79 -15.16 3.00
C GLN A 67 6.88 -14.45 4.36
N ASP A 68 7.14 -13.15 4.37
CA ASP A 68 7.40 -12.38 5.59
C ASP A 68 6.16 -11.72 6.19
N ILE A 69 5.10 -11.54 5.38
CA ILE A 69 3.85 -10.87 5.80
C ILE A 69 3.27 -11.47 7.09
N ASN A 70 3.06 -12.79 7.12
CA ASN A 70 2.42 -13.44 8.28
C ASN A 70 3.36 -13.52 9.48
N PRO A 71 4.63 -13.96 9.34
CA PRO A 71 5.60 -13.91 10.42
C PRO A 71 5.73 -12.53 11.07
N ASN A 72 5.80 -11.47 10.27
CA ASN A 72 5.91 -10.10 10.80
C ASN A 72 4.64 -9.67 11.53
N MET A 73 3.44 -10.00 11.03
CA MET A 73 2.19 -9.72 11.75
C MET A 73 2.09 -10.49 13.08
N HIS A 74 2.70 -11.68 13.19
CA HIS A 74 2.71 -12.47 14.42
C HIS A 74 3.79 -11.99 15.40
N LYS A 75 4.94 -11.58 14.89
CA LYS A 75 6.04 -11.00 15.68
C LYS A 75 5.66 -9.64 16.28
N TRP A 76 4.91 -8.84 15.53
CA TRP A 76 4.50 -7.49 15.91
C TRP A 76 2.96 -7.35 15.90
N PRO A 77 2.25 -8.00 16.84
CA PRO A 77 0.80 -7.99 16.85
C PRO A 77 0.25 -6.62 17.26
N ILE A 78 -0.90 -6.25 16.69
CA ILE A 78 -1.60 -5.03 17.06
C ILE A 78 -2.72 -5.30 18.08
N ALA A 79 -2.97 -4.33 18.96
CA ALA A 79 -4.06 -4.42 19.92
C ALA A 79 -5.44 -4.46 19.24
N GLY A 80 -6.36 -5.23 19.84
CA GLY A 80 -7.74 -5.36 19.36
C GLY A 80 -7.89 -6.22 18.10
N ALA A 81 -7.08 -7.28 17.97
CA ALA A 81 -7.29 -8.29 16.94
C ALA A 81 -8.66 -8.98 17.14
N ILE A 82 -9.44 -9.06 16.07
CA ILE A 82 -10.76 -9.72 16.04
C ILE A 82 -10.59 -11.20 15.72
N TRP A 83 -9.60 -11.53 14.89
CA TRP A 83 -9.18 -12.89 14.60
C TRP A 83 -7.65 -12.97 14.61
N TYR A 84 -7.10 -14.15 14.87
CA TYR A 84 -5.68 -14.42 14.65
C TYR A 84 -5.26 -14.04 13.21
N PRO A 85 -4.34 -13.07 13.04
CA PRO A 85 -3.98 -12.57 11.72
C PRO A 85 -3.41 -13.69 10.85
N ASN A 86 -3.95 -13.88 9.65
CA ASN A 86 -3.38 -14.78 8.67
C ASN A 86 -3.89 -14.36 7.30
N MET A 87 -3.02 -13.71 6.53
CA MET A 87 -3.33 -13.19 5.21
C MET A 87 -2.89 -14.19 4.15
N LYS A 88 -3.79 -14.49 3.21
CA LYS A 88 -3.46 -15.22 1.98
C LYS A 88 -3.70 -14.34 0.77
N LEU A 89 -2.67 -14.23 -0.06
CA LEU A 89 -2.73 -13.58 -1.36
C LEU A 89 -3.42 -14.52 -2.36
N LEU A 90 -4.34 -13.98 -3.16
CA LEU A 90 -5.13 -14.74 -4.11
C LEU A 90 -4.98 -14.16 -5.51
N PRO A 91 -4.62 -14.97 -6.52
CA PRO A 91 -4.25 -14.48 -7.85
C PRO A 91 -5.44 -14.08 -8.72
N SER A 92 -6.67 -14.16 -8.21
CA SER A 92 -7.86 -13.71 -8.95
C SER A 92 -9.01 -13.33 -8.02
N VAL A 93 -9.83 -12.39 -8.49
CA VAL A 93 -11.04 -11.93 -7.79
C VAL A 93 -12.05 -13.07 -7.62
N ARG A 94 -12.15 -13.99 -8.56
CA ARG A 94 -13.03 -15.17 -8.44
C ARG A 94 -12.66 -16.05 -7.23
N ARG A 95 -11.38 -16.40 -7.10
CA ARG A 95 -10.89 -17.20 -5.95
C ARG A 95 -11.11 -16.45 -4.63
N TYR A 96 -10.88 -15.14 -4.64
CA TYR A 96 -11.19 -14.29 -3.50
C TYR A 96 -12.67 -14.35 -3.13
N ARG A 97 -13.61 -14.06 -4.04
CA ARG A 97 -15.05 -14.03 -3.76
C ARG A 97 -15.53 -15.33 -3.14
N ILE A 98 -15.15 -16.48 -3.72
CA ILE A 98 -15.50 -17.80 -3.17
C ILE A 98 -14.96 -17.96 -1.75
N SER A 99 -13.67 -17.69 -1.54
CA SER A 99 -13.05 -17.85 -0.21
C SER A 99 -13.56 -16.84 0.83
N ALA A 100 -13.94 -15.64 0.40
CA ALA A 100 -14.41 -14.56 1.26
C ALA A 100 -15.78 -14.87 1.87
N ILE A 101 -16.63 -15.63 1.16
CA ILE A 101 -17.90 -16.13 1.73
C ILE A 101 -17.63 -16.85 3.04
N PHE A 102 -16.67 -17.80 3.03
CA PHE A 102 -16.38 -18.63 4.20
C PHE A 102 -15.48 -17.96 5.24
N VAL A 103 -14.49 -17.18 4.81
CA VAL A 103 -13.46 -16.64 5.72
C VAL A 103 -13.81 -15.26 6.26
N HIS A 104 -14.66 -14.51 5.56
CA HIS A 104 -15.05 -13.14 5.94
C HIS A 104 -16.54 -13.07 6.29
N PHE A 105 -17.44 -13.40 5.36
CA PHE A 105 -18.87 -13.15 5.54
C PHE A 105 -19.53 -14.06 6.58
N ILE A 106 -19.35 -15.38 6.50
CA ILE A 106 -19.95 -16.31 7.48
C ILE A 106 -19.53 -15.93 8.92
N PRO A 107 -18.23 -15.77 9.25
CA PRO A 107 -17.80 -15.31 10.57
C PRO A 107 -18.36 -13.93 10.94
N ALA A 108 -18.41 -12.99 9.99
CA ALA A 108 -18.93 -11.65 10.22
C ALA A 108 -20.43 -11.66 10.56
N PHE A 109 -21.24 -12.47 9.88
CA PHE A 109 -22.67 -12.61 10.19
C PHE A 109 -22.88 -13.18 11.59
N ILE A 110 -22.10 -14.21 11.97
CA ILE A 110 -22.18 -14.81 13.30
C ILE A 110 -21.82 -13.76 14.37
N LEU A 111 -20.68 -13.08 14.22
CA LEU A 111 -20.22 -12.09 15.19
C LEU A 111 -21.15 -10.87 15.26
N ASP A 112 -21.61 -10.34 14.12
CA ASP A 112 -22.58 -9.24 14.11
C ASP A 112 -23.92 -9.67 14.73
N PHE A 113 -24.36 -10.91 14.54
CA PHE A 113 -25.56 -11.43 15.20
C PHE A 113 -25.39 -11.50 16.73
N LEU A 114 -24.25 -11.99 17.22
CA LEU A 114 -23.95 -12.00 18.65
C LEU A 114 -23.89 -10.58 19.23
N LEU A 115 -23.26 -9.64 18.52
CA LEU A 115 -23.25 -8.24 18.92
C LEU A 115 -24.65 -7.66 19.00
N MET A 116 -25.53 -8.00 18.05
CA MET A 116 -26.93 -7.58 18.06
C MET A 116 -27.68 -8.09 19.29
N LEU A 117 -27.48 -9.35 19.69
CA LEU A 117 -28.10 -9.93 20.89
C LEU A 117 -27.69 -9.21 22.19
N VAL A 118 -26.45 -8.69 22.24
CA VAL A 118 -25.92 -7.94 23.40
C VAL A 118 -26.14 -6.41 23.24
N GLY A 119 -26.99 -5.98 22.29
CA GLY A 119 -27.31 -4.56 22.07
C GLY A 119 -26.15 -3.74 21.51
N ARG A 120 -25.10 -4.38 20.99
CA ARG A 120 -23.93 -3.73 20.39
C ARG A 120 -24.11 -3.52 18.88
N LYS A 121 -23.35 -2.55 18.36
CA LYS A 121 -23.39 -2.18 16.93
C LYS A 121 -22.78 -3.28 16.05
N ARG A 122 -23.51 -3.68 15.02
CA ARG A 122 -23.07 -4.58 13.93
C ARG A 122 -22.13 -3.84 12.97
N ILE A 123 -20.92 -4.34 12.74
CA ILE A 123 -19.89 -3.62 11.98
C ILE A 123 -19.27 -4.48 10.88
N LEU A 124 -19.06 -5.78 11.12
CA LEU A 124 -18.18 -6.61 10.30
C LEU A 124 -18.74 -6.86 8.90
N VAL A 125 -20.03 -7.18 8.77
CA VAL A 125 -20.64 -7.44 7.44
C VAL A 125 -20.57 -6.17 6.59
N ARG A 126 -20.88 -5.01 7.18
CA ARG A 126 -20.78 -3.71 6.47
C ARG A 126 -19.36 -3.40 6.05
N LEU A 127 -18.37 -3.73 6.88
CA LEU A 127 -16.96 -3.54 6.54
C LEU A 127 -16.57 -4.41 5.34
N HIS A 128 -16.96 -5.69 5.30
CA HIS A 128 -16.67 -6.57 4.16
C HIS A 128 -17.39 -6.16 2.88
N MET A 129 -18.62 -5.65 2.97
CA MET A 129 -19.32 -5.09 1.81
C MET A 129 -18.55 -3.90 1.20
N ARG A 130 -18.09 -2.96 2.04
CA ARG A 130 -17.28 -1.82 1.57
C ARG A 130 -15.96 -2.27 0.93
N VAL A 131 -15.30 -3.28 1.51
CA VAL A 131 -14.08 -3.85 0.93
C VAL A 131 -14.35 -4.43 -0.47
N ASN A 132 -15.46 -5.16 -0.64
CA ASN A 132 -15.86 -5.69 -1.95
C ASN A 132 -16.23 -4.59 -2.96
N GLU A 133 -16.90 -3.53 -2.53
CA GLU A 133 -17.19 -2.37 -3.39
C GLU A 133 -15.91 -1.68 -3.85
N SER A 134 -14.95 -1.46 -2.95
CA SER A 134 -13.63 -0.92 -3.30
C SER A 134 -12.90 -1.84 -4.27
N LEU A 135 -12.94 -3.15 -4.06
CA LEU A 135 -12.34 -4.12 -4.98
C LEU A 135 -12.94 -4.03 -6.38
N GLY A 136 -14.26 -3.88 -6.50
CA GLY A 136 -14.92 -3.72 -7.81
C GLY A 136 -14.41 -2.52 -8.61
N ARG A 137 -13.96 -1.45 -7.94
CA ARG A 137 -13.37 -0.27 -8.56
C ARG A 137 -11.87 -0.43 -8.85
N LEU A 138 -11.16 -1.18 -8.00
CA LEU A 138 -9.71 -1.29 -8.03
C LEU A 138 -9.18 -2.51 -8.79
N GLU A 139 -10.03 -3.48 -9.13
CA GLU A 139 -9.64 -4.74 -9.77
C GLU A 139 -8.72 -4.52 -10.98
N LYS A 140 -9.05 -3.57 -11.86
CA LYS A 140 -8.22 -3.27 -13.03
C LYS A 140 -6.82 -2.81 -12.65
N PHE A 141 -6.68 -1.97 -11.62
CA PHE A 141 -5.38 -1.46 -11.15
C PHE A 141 -4.58 -2.52 -10.39
N ILE A 142 -5.25 -3.42 -9.68
CA ILE A 142 -4.61 -4.50 -8.92
C ILE A 142 -3.99 -5.56 -9.85
N PHE A 143 -4.66 -5.87 -10.95
CA PHE A 143 -4.25 -6.94 -11.87
C PHE A 143 -3.66 -6.43 -13.19
N THR A 144 -3.33 -5.14 -13.29
CA THR A 144 -2.62 -4.57 -14.44
C THR A 144 -1.35 -3.91 -13.94
N GLU A 145 -0.23 -4.22 -14.58
CA GLU A 145 1.03 -3.53 -14.33
C GLU A 145 1.07 -2.19 -15.07
N TRP A 146 1.50 -1.15 -14.37
CA TRP A 146 1.68 0.18 -14.93
C TRP A 146 3.12 0.63 -14.65
N LYS A 147 3.80 1.09 -15.70
CA LYS A 147 5.16 1.63 -15.59
C LYS A 147 5.11 3.13 -15.80
N PHE A 148 5.59 3.87 -14.81
CA PHE A 148 5.64 5.32 -14.82
C PHE A 148 7.07 5.78 -14.64
N HIS A 149 7.58 6.49 -15.64
CA HIS A 149 8.95 6.99 -15.65
C HIS A 149 9.06 8.29 -14.86
N ALA A 150 10.12 8.40 -14.05
CA ALA A 150 10.37 9.52 -13.14
C ALA A 150 11.70 10.24 -13.44
N GLU A 151 12.03 10.41 -14.72
CA GLU A 151 13.31 10.99 -15.20
C GLU A 151 13.60 12.37 -14.57
N ARG A 152 12.61 13.26 -14.49
CA ARG A 152 12.80 14.59 -13.91
C ARG A 152 13.10 14.54 -12.41
N LEU A 153 12.52 13.58 -11.70
CA LEU A 153 12.80 13.39 -10.28
C LEU A 153 14.21 12.82 -10.07
N GLU A 154 14.69 11.97 -10.99
CA GLU A 154 16.08 11.49 -10.98
C GLU A 154 17.08 12.60 -11.29
N MET A 155 16.78 13.47 -12.25
CA MET A 155 17.58 14.66 -12.52
C MET A 155 17.64 15.59 -11.30
N LEU A 156 16.50 15.77 -10.61
CA LEU A 156 16.45 16.56 -9.38
C LEU A 156 17.30 15.93 -8.27
N ASP A 157 17.19 14.62 -8.05
CA ASP A 157 18.04 13.91 -7.08
C ASP A 157 19.54 14.09 -7.38
N GLN A 158 19.94 13.98 -8.65
CA GLN A 158 21.33 14.25 -9.07
C GLN A 158 21.75 15.70 -8.85
N TYR A 159 20.88 16.65 -9.19
CA TYR A 159 21.12 18.08 -8.97
C TYR A 159 21.34 18.37 -7.49
N LEU A 160 20.47 17.84 -6.61
CA LEU A 160 20.63 18.01 -5.17
C LEU A 160 21.94 17.40 -4.71
N ARG A 161 22.28 16.16 -5.05
CA ARG A 161 23.56 15.54 -4.67
C ARG A 161 24.79 16.35 -5.07
N GLN A 162 24.75 17.05 -6.20
CA GLN A 162 25.86 17.91 -6.65
C GLN A 162 25.90 19.27 -5.92
N ASN A 163 24.75 19.79 -5.48
CA ASN A 163 24.61 21.13 -4.91
C ASN A 163 24.38 21.17 -3.39
N ASP A 164 23.99 20.06 -2.74
CA ASP A 164 23.65 19.96 -1.30
C ASP A 164 24.83 19.60 -0.40
N VAL A 165 25.98 19.17 -0.95
CA VAL A 165 27.21 18.89 -0.18
C VAL A 165 27.68 20.13 0.61
N GLN A 166 27.20 21.33 0.27
CA GLN A 166 27.54 22.57 0.97
C GLN A 166 26.49 23.08 1.99
N ASN A 167 25.27 22.54 2.07
CA ASN A 167 24.17 23.19 2.82
C ASN A 167 23.37 22.34 3.83
N GLY A 168 23.76 21.09 4.11
CA GLY A 168 23.24 20.33 5.26
C GLY A 168 21.73 20.06 5.24
N ARG A 169 21.12 19.91 4.05
CA ARG A 169 19.72 19.49 3.89
C ARG A 169 19.68 18.15 3.17
N ASP A 170 19.61 17.06 3.93
CA ASP A 170 19.53 15.71 3.38
C ASP A 170 18.11 15.41 2.88
N PHE A 171 17.73 15.95 1.73
CA PHE A 171 16.52 15.50 1.03
C PHE A 171 16.77 14.13 0.40
N ASN A 172 16.43 13.06 1.12
CA ASN A 172 16.51 11.72 0.56
C ASN A 172 15.36 11.50 -0.44
N LEU A 173 15.69 11.50 -1.74
CA LEU A 173 14.79 11.17 -2.86
C LEU A 173 15.00 9.75 -3.39
N SER A 174 15.90 8.98 -2.77
CA SER A 174 16.26 7.64 -3.19
C SER A 174 15.21 6.65 -2.74
N LEU A 175 14.72 5.84 -3.69
CA LEU A 175 13.89 4.69 -3.38
C LEU A 175 14.71 3.41 -3.16
N LYS A 176 16.03 3.44 -3.39
CA LYS A 176 16.88 2.24 -3.38
C LYS A 176 17.30 1.79 -1.98
N GLU A 177 17.21 2.68 -0.99
CA GLU A 177 17.63 2.41 0.40
C GLU A 177 16.55 1.70 1.23
N LEU A 178 15.44 1.31 0.60
CA LEU A 178 14.23 0.82 1.27
C LEU A 178 14.07 -0.71 1.22
N ASN A 179 15.05 -1.44 0.68
CA ASN A 179 15.03 -2.90 0.55
C ASN A 179 15.94 -3.57 1.58
#